data_AF-A0A531JST2-F1
#
_entry.id   AF-A0A531JST2-F1
#
_cell.length_a   1.000
_cell.length_b   1.000
_cell.length_c   1.000
_cell.angle_alpha   90.00
_cell.angle_beta   90.00
_cell.angle_gamma   90.00
#
_symmetry.space_group_name_H-M   'P 1'
#
loop_
_entity.id
_entity.type
_entity.pdbx_description
1 polymer ?
#
loop_
_entity_poly.entity_id
_entity_poly.type
_entity_poly.pdbx_seq_one_letter_code
_entity_poly.pdbx_strand_id
1 'polypeptide(L)'
;FTLLLTIALVVMVIFLFLRRVTATIIPAVAVPISLIATLGAMFLFGFSIDNISLMGLTLAVGLVVDDAIVMLENIFRHMEEEGLSAFDAALKGAREIGFTIISISISLVAVFIPVLLMGGVIG
;
A
#
# COMPACT_ATOMS: atom_id res chain seq x y z
N PHE A 1 -5.02 31.58 -4.97
CA PHE A 1 -5.69 30.95 -6.12
C PHE A 1 -5.06 29.59 -6.45
N THR A 2 -3.75 29.52 -6.68
CA THR A 2 -3.02 28.28 -7.01
C THR A 2 -3.17 27.17 -5.96
N LEU A 3 -2.97 27.45 -4.67
CA LEU A 3 -3.15 26.44 -3.60
C LEU A 3 -4.56 25.85 -3.54
N LEU A 4 -5.56 26.69 -3.72
CA LEU A 4 -6.97 26.30 -3.68
C LEU A 4 -7.33 25.46 -4.91
N LEU A 5 -6.74 25.79 -6.07
CA LEU A 5 -6.85 25.01 -7.30
C LEU A 5 -6.16 23.64 -7.18
N THR A 6 -4.96 23.58 -6.59
CA THR A 6 -4.24 22.32 -6.38
C THR A 6 -5.00 21.38 -5.43
N ILE A 7 -5.51 21.90 -4.31
CA ILE A 7 -6.31 21.12 -3.36
C ILE A 7 -7.59 20.60 -4.04
N ALA A 8 -8.31 21.46 -4.77
CA ALA A 8 -9.51 21.06 -5.49
C ALA A 8 -9.22 19.99 -6.55
N LEU A 9 -8.11 20.10 -7.27
CA LEU A 9 -7.74 19.17 -8.33
C LEU A 9 -7.30 17.81 -7.77
N VAL A 10 -6.57 17.78 -6.66
CA VAL A 10 -6.19 16.53 -5.98
C VAL A 10 -7.43 15.81 -5.44
N VAL A 11 -8.34 16.54 -4.76
CA VAL A 11 -9.60 15.97 -4.27
C VAL A 11 -10.47 15.44 -5.42
N MET A 12 -10.55 16.18 -6.53
CA MET A 12 -11.31 15.79 -7.71
C MET A 12 -10.72 14.57 -8.41
N VAL A 13 -9.40 14.47 -8.55
CA VAL A 13 -8.73 13.30 -9.14
C VAL A 13 -8.93 12.06 -8.27
N ILE A 14 -8.78 12.18 -6.95
CA ILE A 14 -9.04 11.08 -6.01
C ILE A 14 -10.51 10.63 -6.10
N PHE A 15 -11.45 11.58 -6.10
CA PHE A 15 -12.88 11.28 -6.21
C PHE A 15 -13.24 10.62 -7.56
N LEU A 16 -12.63 11.08 -8.65
CA LEU A 16 -12.89 10.59 -10.00
C LEU A 16 -12.28 9.22 -10.25
N PHE A 17 -11.12 8.92 -9.64
CA PHE A 17 -10.50 7.60 -9.71
C PHE A 17 -11.25 6.56 -8.86
N LEU A 18 -11.70 6.92 -7.66
CA LEU A 18 -12.23 5.92 -6.71
C LEU A 18 -13.69 5.55 -6.94
N ARG A 19 -14.57 6.47 -7.39
CA ARG A 19 -16.01 6.23 -7.68
C ARG A 19 -16.85 5.49 -6.59
N ARG A 20 -16.26 5.08 -5.46
CA ARG A 20 -16.85 4.38 -4.30
C ARG A 20 -16.06 4.68 -3.02
N VAL A 21 -16.76 5.16 -1.99
CA VAL A 21 -16.19 5.59 -0.68
C VAL A 21 -15.57 4.42 0.10
N THR A 22 -16.05 3.21 -0.09
CA THR A 22 -15.54 1.99 0.57
C THR A 22 -14.14 1.59 0.10
N ALA A 23 -13.79 1.86 -1.15
CA ALA A 23 -12.45 1.60 -1.69
C ALA A 23 -11.40 2.56 -1.10
N THR A 24 -11.81 3.69 -0.53
CA THR A 24 -10.91 4.69 0.07
C THR A 24 -10.63 4.41 1.55
N ILE A 25 -11.59 3.86 2.30
CA ILE A 25 -11.46 3.67 3.75
C ILE A 25 -10.40 2.62 4.09
N ILE A 26 -10.32 1.53 3.32
CA ILE A 26 -9.42 0.43 3.65
C ILE A 26 -7.94 0.82 3.49
N PRO A 27 -7.49 1.44 2.37
CA PRO A 27 -6.15 2.01 2.28
C PRO A 27 -5.88 3.07 3.35
N ALA A 28 -6.87 3.91 3.68
CA ALA A 28 -6.74 4.96 4.68
C ALA A 28 -6.44 4.45 6.09
N VAL A 29 -6.83 3.21 6.42
CA VAL A 29 -6.49 2.55 7.69
C VAL A 29 -5.24 1.68 7.56
N ALA A 30 -5.09 0.98 6.43
CA ALA A 30 -3.96 0.09 6.19
C ALA A 30 -2.61 0.82 6.19
N VAL A 31 -2.54 2.00 5.56
CA VAL A 31 -1.28 2.77 5.43
C VAL A 31 -0.76 3.28 6.78
N PRO A 32 -1.57 3.95 7.64
CA PRO A 32 -1.09 4.34 8.96
C PRO A 32 -0.62 3.14 9.81
N ILE A 33 -1.35 2.02 9.75
CA ILE A 33 -0.99 0.81 10.50
C ILE A 33 0.35 0.25 9.99
N SER A 34 0.55 0.15 8.67
CA SER A 34 1.80 -0.37 8.09
C SER A 34 3.00 0.53 8.43
N LEU A 35 2.82 1.85 8.41
CA LEU A 35 3.84 2.81 8.81
C LEU A 35 4.20 2.68 10.29
N ILE A 36 3.21 2.60 11.19
CA ILE A 36 3.45 2.42 12.62
C ILE A 36 4.18 1.09 12.88
N ALA A 37 3.75 0.01 12.22
CA ALA A 37 4.41 -1.29 12.34
C ALA A 37 5.86 -1.24 11.84
N THR A 38 6.12 -0.57 10.71
CA THR A 38 7.46 -0.44 10.14
C THR A 38 8.37 0.41 11.01
N LEU A 39 7.89 1.57 11.48
CA LEU A 39 8.64 2.44 12.40
C LEU A 39 8.90 1.74 13.74
N GLY A 40 7.94 0.96 14.25
CA GLY A 40 8.11 0.14 15.44
C GLY A 40 9.18 -0.94 15.25
N ALA A 41 9.20 -1.61 14.11
CA ALA A 41 10.25 -2.57 13.77
C ALA A 41 11.62 -1.89 13.64
N MET A 42 11.70 -0.75 12.95
CA MET A 42 12.94 0.05 12.85
C MET A 42 13.48 0.44 14.23
N PHE A 43 12.60 0.87 15.14
CA PHE A 43 12.97 1.19 16.51
C PHE A 43 13.53 -0.03 17.27
N LEU A 44 12.92 -1.21 17.11
CA LEU A 44 13.39 -2.46 17.73
C LEU A 44 14.76 -2.90 17.21
N PHE A 45 15.03 -2.72 15.91
CA PHE A 45 16.32 -3.03 15.31
C PHE A 45 17.36 -1.90 15.44
N GLY A 46 16.99 -0.76 16.04
CA GLY A 46 17.87 0.38 16.23
C GLY A 46 18.22 1.14 14.94
N PHE A 47 17.42 0.98 13.88
CA PHE A 47 17.62 1.71 12.63
C PHE A 47 17.24 3.19 12.77
N SER A 48 18.06 4.06 12.20
CA SER A 48 17.78 5.50 12.13
C SER A 48 16.88 5.84 10.94
N ILE A 49 16.24 7.01 11.00
CA ILE A 49 15.44 7.54 9.88
C ILE A 49 16.34 8.51 9.11
N ASP A 50 17.06 7.99 8.14
CA ASP A 50 17.87 8.75 7.18
C ASP A 50 17.13 8.96 5.84
N ASN A 51 17.77 9.65 4.88
CA ASN A 51 17.16 9.94 3.58
C ASN A 51 16.86 8.69 2.74
N ILE A 52 17.69 7.64 2.81
CA ILE A 52 17.46 6.35 2.14
C ILE A 52 16.28 5.64 2.81
N SER A 53 16.23 5.64 4.14
CA SER A 53 15.11 5.09 4.91
C SER A 53 13.79 5.81 4.56
N LEU A 54 13.79 7.14 4.44
CA LEU A 54 12.62 7.93 4.02
C LEU A 54 12.20 7.64 2.58
N MET A 55 13.16 7.49 1.66
CA MET A 55 12.87 7.08 0.27
C MET A 55 12.25 5.68 0.24
N GLY A 56 12.80 4.73 1.02
CA GLY A 56 12.26 3.38 1.15
C GLY A 56 10.85 3.35 1.73
N LEU A 57 10.60 4.12 2.80
CA LEU A 57 9.26 4.27 3.39
C LEU A 57 8.26 4.86 2.40
N THR A 58 8.68 5.86 1.61
CA THR A 58 7.80 6.48 0.59
C THR A 58 7.39 5.47 -0.49
N LEU A 59 8.34 4.65 -0.96
CA LEU A 59 8.05 3.59 -1.92
C LEU A 59 7.18 2.48 -1.32
N ALA A 60 7.48 2.07 -0.09
CA ALA A 60 6.71 1.05 0.62
C ALA A 60 5.25 1.47 0.84
N VAL A 61 5.00 2.73 1.19
CA VAL A 61 3.64 3.27 1.32
C VAL A 61 2.88 3.18 0.00
N GLY A 62 3.50 3.59 -1.11
CA GLY A 62 2.87 3.51 -2.43
C GLY A 62 2.47 2.07 -2.79
N LEU A 63 3.37 1.12 -2.58
CA LEU A 63 3.12 -0.29 -2.86
C LEU A 63 2.01 -0.89 -1.98
N VAL A 64 1.97 -0.54 -0.70
CA VAL A 64 0.90 -0.98 0.22
C VAL A 64 -0.46 -0.43 -0.20
N VAL A 65 -0.52 0.82 -0.67
CA VAL A 65 -1.77 1.42 -1.19
C VAL A 65 -2.23 0.67 -2.43
N ASP A 66 -1.33 0.44 -3.38
CA ASP A 66 -1.64 -0.26 -4.64
C ASP A 66 -2.15 -1.68 -4.37
N ASP A 67 -1.48 -2.44 -3.50
CA ASP A 67 -1.91 -3.79 -3.11
C ASP A 67 -3.29 -3.80 -2.44
N ALA A 68 -3.56 -2.83 -1.57
CA ALA A 68 -4.86 -2.69 -0.91
C ALA A 68 -5.98 -2.35 -1.91
N ILE A 69 -5.71 -1.49 -2.90
CA ILE A 69 -6.66 -1.13 -3.94
C ILE A 69 -6.94 -2.33 -4.84
N VAL A 70 -5.90 -3.01 -5.33
CA VAL A 70 -6.03 -4.17 -6.23
C VAL A 70 -6.81 -5.30 -5.55
N MET A 71 -6.54 -5.58 -4.27
CA MET A 71 -7.29 -6.57 -3.51
C MET A 71 -8.77 -6.17 -3.39
N LEU A 72 -9.06 -4.90 -3.12
CA LEU A 72 -10.44 -4.43 -3.00
C LEU A 72 -11.20 -4.46 -4.31
N GLU A 73 -10.59 -4.00 -5.39
CA GLU A 73 -11.20 -4.05 -6.72
C GLU A 73 -11.59 -5.49 -7.07
N ASN A 74 -10.73 -6.46 -6.73
CA ASN A 74 -11.06 -7.86 -6.95
C ASN A 74 -12.22 -8.34 -6.08
N ILE A 75 -12.26 -7.96 -4.80
CA ILE A 75 -13.38 -8.32 -3.90
C ILE A 75 -14.69 -7.70 -4.42
N PHE A 76 -14.67 -6.42 -4.78
CA PHE A 76 -15.85 -5.73 -5.33
C PHE A 76 -16.33 -6.34 -6.64
N ARG A 77 -15.40 -6.72 -7.54
CA ARG A 77 -15.71 -7.44 -8.77
C ARG A 77 -16.48 -8.73 -8.48
N HIS A 78 -16.02 -9.52 -7.52
CA HIS A 78 -16.70 -10.76 -7.10
C HIS A 78 -18.07 -10.52 -6.45
N MET A 79 -18.21 -9.46 -5.65
CA MET A 79 -19.50 -9.11 -5.06
C MET A 79 -20.51 -8.64 -6.12
N GLU A 80 -20.06 -7.93 -7.15
CA GLU A 80 -20.93 -7.29 -8.14
C GLU A 80 -21.25 -8.20 -9.33
N GLU A 81 -20.29 -8.97 -9.84
CA GLU A 81 -20.49 -9.88 -10.98
C GLU A 81 -21.02 -11.25 -10.55
N GLU A 82 -20.52 -11.79 -9.44
CA GLU A 82 -20.87 -13.15 -8.98
C GLU A 82 -21.92 -13.15 -7.86
N GLY A 83 -22.29 -11.97 -7.33
CA GLY A 83 -23.29 -11.85 -6.26
C GLY A 83 -22.85 -12.44 -4.91
N LEU A 84 -21.54 -12.62 -4.71
CA LEU A 84 -20.99 -13.21 -3.49
C LEU A 84 -21.17 -12.29 -2.27
N SER A 85 -21.31 -12.90 -1.09
CA SER A 85 -21.30 -12.14 0.17
C SER A 85 -19.92 -11.49 0.38
N ALA A 86 -19.85 -10.41 1.15
CA ALA A 86 -18.58 -9.69 1.38
C ALA A 86 -17.48 -10.60 1.94
N PHE A 87 -17.83 -11.58 2.77
CA PHE A 87 -16.87 -12.52 3.34
C PHE A 87 -16.38 -13.54 2.29
N ASP A 88 -17.30 -14.10 1.50
CA ASP A 88 -16.95 -15.08 0.47
C ASP A 88 -16.13 -14.44 -0.65
N ALA A 89 -16.47 -13.21 -1.04
CA ALA A 89 -15.71 -12.42 -1.99
C ALA A 89 -14.32 -12.07 -1.47
N ALA A 90 -14.18 -11.74 -0.17
CA ALA A 90 -12.88 -11.51 0.47
C ALA A 90 -12.01 -12.77 0.45
N LEU A 91 -12.59 -13.93 0.78
CA LEU A 91 -11.87 -15.20 0.79
C LEU A 91 -11.41 -15.60 -0.61
N LYS A 92 -12.29 -15.50 -1.60
CA LYS A 92 -11.97 -15.81 -3.00
C LYS A 92 -10.94 -14.82 -3.56
N GLY A 93 -11.16 -13.53 -3.33
CA GLY A 93 -10.27 -12.47 -3.79
C GLY A 93 -8.86 -12.58 -3.20
N ALA A 94 -8.75 -12.90 -1.92
CA ALA A 94 -7.46 -13.15 -1.27
C ALA A 94 -6.72 -14.37 -1.85
N ARG A 95 -7.45 -15.42 -2.28
CA ARG A 95 -6.83 -16.62 -2.86
C ARG A 95 -6.30 -16.39 -4.27
N GLU A 96 -6.92 -15.52 -5.05
CA GLU A 96 -6.50 -15.20 -6.41
C GLU A 96 -5.30 -14.25 -6.44
N ILE A 97 -5.32 -13.21 -5.58
CA ILE A 97 -4.35 -12.12 -5.65
C ILE A 97 -3.25 -12.26 -4.58
N GLY A 98 -3.49 -13.00 -3.51
CA GLY A 98 -2.54 -13.13 -2.40
C GLY A 98 -1.18 -13.66 -2.85
N PHE A 99 -1.13 -14.63 -3.76
CA PHE A 99 0.14 -15.11 -4.30
C PHE A 99 0.90 -14.03 -5.08
N THR A 100 0.17 -13.23 -5.87
CA THR A 100 0.74 -12.13 -6.66
C THR A 100 1.33 -11.05 -5.75
N ILE A 101 0.59 -10.61 -4.73
CA ILE A 101 1.05 -9.59 -3.77
C ILE A 101 2.30 -10.06 -3.02
N ILE A 102 2.31 -11.31 -2.55
CA ILE A 102 3.46 -11.89 -1.86
C ILE A 102 4.68 -11.95 -2.80
N SER A 103 4.48 -12.37 -4.06
CA SER A 103 5.55 -12.47 -5.04
C SER A 103 6.17 -11.10 -5.36
N ILE A 104 5.34 -10.07 -5.57
CA ILE A 104 5.79 -8.69 -5.80
C ILE A 104 6.53 -8.16 -4.57
N SER A 105 5.99 -8.38 -3.37
CA SER A 105 6.61 -7.97 -2.11
C SER A 105 8.00 -8.57 -1.92
N ILE A 106 8.15 -9.88 -2.15
CA ILE A 106 9.45 -10.57 -2.07
C ILE A 106 10.40 -10.05 -3.15
N SER A 107 9.90 -9.84 -4.36
CA SER A 107 10.69 -9.31 -5.47
C SER A 107 11.23 -7.91 -5.14
N LEU A 108 10.42 -7.06 -4.53
CA LEU A 108 10.84 -5.74 -4.08
C LEU A 108 11.94 -5.85 -3.03
N VAL A 109 11.76 -6.68 -2.00
CA VAL A 109 12.78 -6.92 -0.98
C VAL A 109 14.09 -7.38 -1.64
N ALA A 110 14.01 -8.28 -2.63
CA ALA A 110 15.18 -8.76 -3.37
C ALA A 110 15.90 -7.64 -4.14
N VAL A 111 15.17 -6.70 -4.73
CA VAL A 111 15.74 -5.52 -5.41
C VAL A 111 16.51 -4.61 -4.44
N PHE A 112 16.14 -4.58 -3.17
CA PHE A 112 16.83 -3.79 -2.14
C PHE A 112 17.98 -4.53 -1.42
N ILE A 113 18.20 -5.84 -1.67
CA ILE A 113 19.32 -6.58 -1.09
C ILE A 113 20.69 -5.91 -1.35
N PRO A 114 21.02 -5.47 -2.59
CA PRO A 114 22.30 -4.80 -2.84
C PRO A 114 22.48 -3.54 -2.01
N VAL A 115 21.40 -2.80 -1.77
CA VAL A 115 21.41 -1.59 -0.95
C VAL A 115 21.68 -1.96 0.51
N LEU A 116 21.03 -2.98 1.06
CA LEU A 116 21.30 -3.49 2.41
C LEU A 116 22.74 -3.96 2.63
N LEU A 117 23.43 -4.41 1.57
CA LEU A 117 24.82 -4.88 1.60
C LEU A 117 25.84 -3.75 1.38
N MET A 118 25.41 -2.53 1.03
CA MET A 118 26.29 -1.35 0.99
C MET A 118 26.61 -0.89 2.42
N GLY A 119 27.53 -1.61 3.07
CA GLY A 119 28.01 -1.30 4.41
C GLY A 119 28.58 0.12 4.49
N GLY A 120 27.99 0.95 5.34
CA GLY A 120 28.42 2.32 5.61
C GLY A 120 27.42 3.42 5.20
N VAL A 121 26.30 3.10 4.54
CA VAL A 121 25.28 4.09 4.15
C VAL A 121 23.94 3.88 4.87
N ILE A 122 23.77 2.77 5.59
CA ILE A 122 22.50 2.38 6.22
C ILE A 122 22.78 2.01 7.67
N GLY A 123 22.28 2.84 8.60
CA GLY A 123 22.57 2.77 10.03
C GLY A 123 22.79 4.13 10.64
#